data_AF-A0A923TQC7-F1
#
_entry.id   AF-A0A923TQC7-F1
#
_cell.length_a   1.000
_cell.length_b   1.000
_cell.length_c   1.000
_cell.angle_alpha   90.00
_cell.angle_beta   90.00
_cell.angle_gamma   90.00
#
_symmetry.space_group_name_H-M   'P 1'
#
loop_
_entity.id
_entity.type
_entity.pdbx_description
1 polymer ?
#
loop_
_entity_poly.entity_id
_entity_poly.type
_entity_poly.pdbx_seq_one_letter_code
_entity_poly.pdbx_strand_id
1 'polypeptide(L)'
;TKALAVLERQKNGFVLMVEGASIDKQAHNMDTERWMLDTLEFDRTVAVAQEFARRRGDTIVIVTADHECSGAALIGGSRVTDARLQELVREGGVANVRDKVVGIYEQAGFPAYRMARDGYPETTDTDFRLLVGYGANADRHEDWRTNARPLQDSQQPMVKTAPLSGYPASALARDADGRFMVTGQVPGESAVHTATDIPLSAFGPGAWSFTGVIDNTDVFFRLAQAAVRGVVLPEGLRRAGARAAKP
;
A
#
# COMPACT_ATOMS: atom_id res chain seq x y z
N THR A 1 1.50 -6.50 18.06
CA THR A 1 1.78 -6.23 19.50
C THR A 1 2.37 -7.42 20.26
N LYS A 2 1.91 -8.66 20.07
CA LYS A 2 2.43 -9.84 20.80
C LYS A 2 3.95 -10.06 20.66
N ALA A 3 4.50 -9.90 19.45
CA ALA A 3 5.94 -10.04 19.20
C ALA A 3 6.76 -9.08 20.08
N LEU A 4 6.39 -7.79 20.13
CA LEU A 4 7.04 -6.79 20.97
C LEU A 4 7.00 -7.17 22.45
N ALA A 5 5.87 -7.66 22.97
CA ALA A 5 5.73 -8.08 24.37
C ALA A 5 6.62 -9.28 24.76
N VAL A 6 7.02 -10.10 23.79
CA VAL A 6 7.96 -11.21 23.97
C VAL A 6 9.40 -10.72 23.85
N LEU A 7 9.69 -9.93 22.81
CA LEU A 7 11.03 -9.50 22.46
C LEU A 7 11.58 -8.42 23.39
N GLU A 8 10.74 -7.54 23.96
CA GLU A 8 11.19 -6.48 24.87
C GLU A 8 11.79 -7.00 26.19
N ARG A 9 11.64 -8.31 26.47
CA ARG A 9 12.23 -8.99 27.64
C ARG A 9 13.72 -9.31 27.44
N GLN A 10 14.23 -9.23 26.20
CA GLN A 10 15.61 -9.56 25.89
C GLN A 10 16.54 -8.43 26.31
N LYS A 11 17.51 -8.74 27.19
CA LYS A 11 18.43 -7.75 27.78
C LYS A 11 19.39 -7.13 26.75
N ASN A 12 19.68 -7.86 25.67
CA ASN A 12 20.61 -7.44 24.62
C ASN A 12 19.91 -6.77 23.43
N GLY A 13 18.62 -6.43 23.56
CA GLY A 13 17.80 -5.92 22.47
C GLY A 13 17.31 -7.03 21.52
N PHE A 14 16.71 -6.61 20.41
CA PHE A 14 16.15 -7.50 19.40
C PHE A 14 16.08 -6.82 18.03
N VAL A 15 15.92 -7.64 16.99
CA VAL A 15 15.47 -7.21 15.66
C VAL A 15 14.12 -7.85 15.41
N LEU A 16 13.17 -7.06 14.92
CA LEU A 16 11.84 -7.52 14.53
C LEU A 16 11.57 -7.05 13.11
N MET A 17 11.26 -7.99 12.22
CA MET A 17 10.74 -7.72 10.89
C MET A 17 9.24 -8.00 10.87
N VAL A 18 8.47 -7.10 10.29
CA VAL A 18 7.02 -7.21 10.13
C VAL A 18 6.68 -6.87 8.69
N GLU A 19 5.82 -7.66 8.08
CA GLU A 19 5.51 -7.60 6.65
C GLU A 19 4.02 -7.39 6.40
N GLY A 20 3.68 -6.40 5.58
CA GLY A 20 2.34 -6.21 5.03
C GLY A 20 2.18 -6.99 3.71
N ALA A 21 2.42 -8.30 3.73
CA ALA A 21 2.61 -9.11 2.51
C ALA A 21 1.41 -9.12 1.53
N SER A 22 0.20 -8.84 2.02
CA SER A 22 -0.98 -8.84 1.17
C SER A 22 -1.02 -7.64 0.21
N ILE A 23 -0.35 -6.52 0.51
CA ILE A 23 -0.31 -5.35 -0.38
C ILE A 23 0.15 -5.75 -1.78
N ASP A 24 1.27 -6.48 -1.88
CA ASP A 24 1.82 -6.98 -3.13
C ASP A 24 0.87 -7.97 -3.83
N LYS A 25 0.32 -8.93 -3.07
CA LYS A 25 -0.63 -9.92 -3.60
C LYS A 25 -1.87 -9.27 -4.22
N GLN A 26 -2.41 -8.24 -3.57
CA GLN A 26 -3.59 -7.52 -4.06
C GLN A 26 -3.26 -6.59 -5.22
N ALA A 27 -2.05 -6.02 -5.26
CA ALA A 27 -1.55 -5.25 -6.40
C ALA A 27 -1.36 -6.13 -7.64
N HIS A 28 -0.82 -7.34 -7.50
CA HIS A 28 -0.77 -8.35 -8.57
C HIS A 28 -2.16 -8.66 -9.16
N ASN A 29 -3.18 -8.68 -8.31
CA ASN A 29 -4.58 -8.91 -8.69
C ASN A 29 -5.28 -7.65 -9.25
N MET A 30 -4.58 -6.51 -9.30
CA MET A 30 -5.14 -5.20 -9.66
C MET A 30 -6.41 -4.89 -8.87
N ASP A 31 -6.46 -5.30 -7.59
CA ASP A 31 -7.61 -5.10 -6.70
C ASP A 31 -7.37 -3.85 -5.85
N THR A 32 -7.75 -2.71 -6.42
CA THR A 32 -7.47 -1.36 -5.90
C THR A 32 -7.81 -1.21 -4.42
N GLU A 33 -9.03 -1.60 -4.05
CA GLU A 33 -9.52 -1.38 -2.70
C GLU A 33 -8.75 -2.24 -1.71
N ARG A 34 -8.39 -3.46 -2.09
CA ARG A 34 -7.73 -4.39 -1.17
C ARG A 34 -6.29 -4.00 -0.89
N TRP A 35 -5.47 -3.69 -1.90
CA TRP A 35 -4.10 -3.25 -1.61
C TRP A 35 -4.08 -1.92 -0.85
N MET A 36 -5.05 -1.03 -1.09
CA MET A 36 -5.20 0.21 -0.30
C MET A 36 -5.55 -0.08 1.16
N LEU A 37 -6.53 -0.95 1.41
CA LEU A 37 -6.93 -1.32 2.76
C LEU A 37 -5.81 -2.07 3.50
N ASP A 38 -5.07 -2.93 2.82
CA ASP A 38 -3.88 -3.61 3.37
C ASP A 38 -2.76 -2.60 3.68
N THR A 39 -2.61 -1.56 2.87
CA THR A 39 -1.66 -0.45 3.15
C THR A 39 -2.09 0.34 4.39
N LEU A 40 -3.39 0.63 4.56
CA LEU A 40 -3.91 1.24 5.78
C LEU A 40 -3.72 0.35 7.01
N GLU A 41 -3.86 -0.96 6.86
CA GLU A 41 -3.56 -1.91 7.94
C GLU A 41 -2.07 -1.88 8.32
N PHE A 42 -1.18 -1.83 7.33
CA PHE A 42 0.25 -1.71 7.56
C PHE A 42 0.63 -0.39 8.22
N ASP A 43 0.01 0.74 7.85
CA ASP A 43 0.23 2.04 8.52
C ASP A 43 -0.10 1.97 10.03
N ARG A 44 -1.17 1.25 10.41
CA ARG A 44 -1.48 1.01 11.83
C ARG A 44 -0.40 0.20 12.53
N THR A 45 0.23 -0.74 11.84
CA THR A 45 1.40 -1.48 12.34
C THR A 45 2.60 -0.55 12.54
N VAL A 46 2.85 0.38 11.61
CA VAL A 46 3.88 1.43 11.74
C VAL A 46 3.61 2.31 12.96
N ALA A 47 2.36 2.74 13.18
CA ALA A 47 1.98 3.54 14.35
C ALA A 47 2.30 2.81 15.67
N VAL A 48 2.02 1.50 15.76
CA VAL A 48 2.38 0.67 16.93
C VAL A 48 3.89 0.60 17.14
N ALA A 49 4.67 0.44 16.07
CA ALA A 49 6.13 0.40 16.15
C ALA A 49 6.71 1.76 16.58
N GLN A 50 6.20 2.86 16.04
CA GLN A 50 6.60 4.21 16.43
C GLN A 50 6.29 4.50 17.90
N GLU A 51 5.10 4.11 18.39
CA GLU A 51 4.73 4.30 19.78
C GLU A 51 5.64 3.50 20.73
N PHE A 52 5.94 2.26 20.38
CA PHE A 52 6.93 1.46 21.10
C PHE A 52 8.29 2.16 21.16
N ALA A 53 8.76 2.69 20.02
CA ALA A 53 10.04 3.38 19.94
C ALA A 53 10.08 4.69 20.73
N ARG A 54 8.99 5.48 20.73
CA ARG A 54 8.85 6.70 21.56
C ARG A 54 8.97 6.39 23.04
N ARG A 55 8.28 5.34 23.51
CA ARG A 55 8.31 4.93 24.93
C ARG A 55 9.71 4.49 25.38
N ARG A 56 10.45 3.84 24.50
CA ARG A 56 11.75 3.24 24.79
C ARG A 56 12.92 4.21 24.68
N GLY A 57 12.90 5.10 23.68
CA GLY A 57 13.98 6.05 23.39
C GLY A 57 15.27 5.44 22.85
N ASP A 58 15.36 4.11 22.75
CA ASP A 58 16.54 3.36 22.28
C ASP A 58 16.23 2.46 21.06
N THR A 59 15.09 2.68 20.40
CA THR A 59 14.61 1.86 19.29
C THR A 59 14.57 2.69 18.00
N ILE A 60 15.15 2.14 16.93
CA ILE A 60 14.98 2.65 15.56
C ILE A 60 13.89 1.83 14.85
N VAL A 61 13.00 2.52 14.17
CA VAL A 61 11.98 1.93 13.28
C VAL A 61 12.33 2.31 11.86
N ILE A 62 12.43 1.33 10.97
CA ILE A 62 12.69 1.53 9.55
C ILE A 62 11.48 0.95 8.80
N VAL A 63 10.92 1.74 7.88
CA VAL A 63 9.77 1.37 7.05
C VAL A 63 10.17 1.56 5.60
N THR A 64 10.01 0.51 4.81
CA THR A 64 10.34 0.48 3.39
C THR A 64 9.49 -0.60 2.72
N ALA A 65 9.45 -0.58 1.39
CA ALA A 65 9.02 -1.73 0.60
C ALA A 65 10.23 -2.59 0.20
N ASP A 66 9.98 -3.74 -0.41
CA ASP A 66 10.94 -4.54 -1.15
C ASP A 66 10.94 -4.18 -2.64
N HIS A 67 9.77 -3.85 -3.20
CA HIS A 67 9.57 -3.31 -4.55
C HIS A 67 8.19 -2.62 -4.70
N GLU A 68 7.97 -1.94 -5.83
CA GLU A 68 6.63 -1.54 -6.26
C GLU A 68 5.99 -2.68 -7.07
N CYS A 69 4.65 -2.78 -7.02
CA CYS A 69 3.90 -3.75 -7.80
C CYS A 69 2.75 -3.08 -8.56
N SER A 70 2.54 -3.50 -9.81
CA SER A 70 1.47 -3.11 -10.75
C SER A 70 1.62 -1.76 -11.48
N GLY A 71 2.57 -0.92 -11.10
CA GLY A 71 2.72 0.42 -11.66
C GLY A 71 1.48 1.27 -11.38
N ALA A 72 1.00 1.24 -10.13
CA ALA A 72 -0.25 1.89 -9.75
C ALA A 72 -0.13 3.41 -9.84
N ALA A 73 -1.13 4.05 -10.46
CA ALA A 73 -1.19 5.50 -10.63
C ALA A 73 -2.57 6.03 -10.24
N LEU A 74 -2.60 7.06 -9.40
CA LEU A 74 -3.83 7.80 -9.10
C LEU A 74 -4.15 8.70 -10.29
N ILE A 75 -5.20 8.38 -11.03
CA ILE A 75 -5.55 9.10 -12.27
C ILE A 75 -6.68 10.13 -12.08
N GLY A 76 -7.23 10.24 -10.87
CA GLY A 76 -8.23 11.24 -10.47
C GLY A 76 -9.38 10.66 -9.68
N GLY A 77 -10.43 11.45 -9.47
CA GLY A 77 -11.72 10.99 -8.96
C GLY A 77 -12.75 10.78 -10.07
N SER A 78 -13.69 9.87 -9.85
CA SER A 78 -14.90 9.74 -10.69
C SER A 78 -15.65 11.06 -10.73
N ARG A 79 -16.18 11.40 -11.89
CA ARG A 79 -17.01 12.61 -12.09
C ARG A 79 -18.49 12.37 -11.81
N VAL A 80 -18.86 11.12 -11.59
CA VAL A 80 -20.25 10.68 -11.43
C VAL A 80 -20.42 10.01 -10.08
N THR A 81 -21.67 10.03 -9.60
CA THR A 81 -22.10 9.23 -8.44
C THR A 81 -22.01 7.75 -8.78
N ASP A 82 -21.94 6.89 -7.76
CA ASP A 82 -21.94 5.43 -7.96
C ASP A 82 -23.23 4.98 -8.67
N ALA A 83 -24.39 5.54 -8.29
CA ALA A 83 -25.65 5.23 -8.97
C ALA A 83 -25.58 5.47 -10.49
N ARG A 84 -24.97 6.59 -10.92
CA ARG A 84 -24.81 6.88 -12.35
C ARG A 84 -23.72 6.00 -12.98
N LEU A 85 -22.67 5.65 -12.25
CA LEU A 85 -21.66 4.70 -12.71
C LEU A 85 -22.28 3.32 -12.99
N GLN A 86 -23.12 2.79 -12.10
CA GLN A 86 -23.83 1.53 -12.29
C GLN A 86 -24.75 1.54 -13.52
N GLU A 87 -25.39 2.68 -13.83
CA GLU A 87 -26.15 2.84 -15.08
C GLU A 87 -25.22 2.79 -16.30
N LEU A 88 -24.12 3.53 -16.28
CA LEU A 88 -23.14 3.57 -17.37
C LEU A 88 -22.49 2.21 -17.64
N VAL A 89 -22.22 1.43 -16.59
CA VAL A 89 -21.69 0.06 -16.68
C VAL A 89 -22.73 -0.88 -17.34
N ARG A 90 -24.01 -0.78 -16.96
CA ARG A 90 -25.10 -1.57 -17.56
C ARG A 90 -25.39 -1.19 -19.02
N GLU A 91 -25.41 0.10 -19.32
CA GLU A 91 -25.52 0.64 -20.68
C GLU A 91 -24.27 0.26 -21.52
N GLY A 92 -23.13 0.18 -20.84
CA GLY A 92 -21.88 -0.52 -21.15
C GLY A 92 -20.98 0.06 -22.22
N GLY A 93 -19.74 -0.44 -22.24
CA GLY A 93 -18.71 -0.14 -23.24
C GLY A 93 -17.73 0.95 -22.81
N VAL A 94 -16.56 0.95 -23.45
CA VAL A 94 -15.46 1.91 -23.22
C VAL A 94 -15.97 3.36 -23.22
N ALA A 95 -16.82 3.74 -24.17
CA ALA A 95 -17.33 5.10 -24.31
C ALA A 95 -18.17 5.57 -23.11
N ASN A 96 -18.79 4.65 -22.37
CA ASN A 96 -19.56 4.98 -21.17
C ASN A 96 -18.67 4.99 -19.93
N VAL A 97 -17.84 3.97 -19.75
CA VAL A 97 -17.05 3.78 -18.53
C VAL A 97 -15.79 4.64 -18.52
N ARG A 98 -15.10 4.82 -19.64
CA ARG A 98 -13.90 5.66 -19.72
C ARG A 98 -14.28 7.13 -19.91
N ASP A 99 -15.02 7.44 -20.98
CA ASP A 99 -15.13 8.83 -21.45
C ASP A 99 -16.09 9.69 -20.62
N LYS A 100 -17.06 9.07 -19.91
CA LYS A 100 -18.03 9.80 -19.08
C LYS A 100 -17.70 9.80 -17.59
N VAL A 101 -16.84 8.89 -17.12
CA VAL A 101 -16.49 8.75 -15.70
C VAL A 101 -15.18 9.46 -15.37
N VAL A 102 -14.16 9.37 -16.25
CA VAL A 102 -12.81 9.87 -15.98
C VAL A 102 -12.71 11.37 -16.26
N GLY A 103 -12.24 12.13 -15.27
CA GLY A 103 -11.95 13.57 -15.35
C GLY A 103 -10.82 13.89 -16.31
N ILE A 104 -10.98 14.91 -17.15
CA ILE A 104 -9.84 15.55 -17.85
C ILE A 104 -9.57 16.92 -17.22
N TYR A 105 -8.31 17.25 -16.95
CA TYR A 105 -7.87 18.57 -16.50
C TYR A 105 -8.74 19.20 -15.39
N GLU A 106 -9.41 20.32 -15.65
CA GLU A 106 -10.24 21.01 -14.66
C GLU A 106 -11.44 20.19 -14.16
N GLN A 107 -11.72 19.10 -14.85
CA GLN A 107 -12.82 18.20 -14.56
C GLN A 107 -12.35 16.96 -13.77
N ALA A 108 -11.05 16.86 -13.47
CA ALA A 108 -10.52 15.91 -12.50
C ALA A 108 -10.91 16.39 -11.08
N GLY A 109 -11.81 15.63 -10.44
CA GLY A 109 -12.25 15.89 -9.07
C GLY A 109 -11.40 15.16 -8.04
N PHE A 110 -11.65 15.48 -6.76
CA PHE A 110 -11.10 14.74 -5.62
C PHE A 110 -12.11 13.70 -5.13
N PRO A 111 -11.64 12.54 -4.63
CA PRO A 111 -12.52 11.53 -4.09
C PRO A 111 -13.18 11.95 -2.78
N ALA A 112 -14.41 11.52 -2.56
CA ALA A 112 -15.24 11.90 -1.41
C ALA A 112 -15.32 10.81 -0.34
N TYR A 113 -14.17 10.30 0.13
CA TYR A 113 -14.16 9.34 1.24
C TYR A 113 -14.44 10.04 2.57
N ARG A 114 -15.36 9.48 3.35
CA ARG A 114 -15.50 9.81 4.78
C ARG A 114 -14.70 8.81 5.59
N MET A 115 -13.89 9.32 6.51
CA MET A 115 -13.04 8.49 7.35
C MET A 115 -13.76 8.14 8.65
N ALA A 116 -13.83 6.85 8.96
CA ALA A 116 -14.26 6.36 10.24
C ALA A 116 -13.20 6.65 11.33
N ARG A 117 -13.60 6.53 12.59
CA ARG A 117 -12.74 6.84 13.76
C ARG A 117 -11.49 5.96 13.86
N ASP A 118 -11.51 4.80 13.20
CA ASP A 118 -10.42 3.83 13.20
C ASP A 118 -9.41 4.07 12.08
N GLY A 119 -9.57 5.13 11.29
CA GLY A 119 -8.67 5.50 10.20
C GLY A 119 -8.96 4.82 8.86
N TYR A 120 -9.99 3.99 8.76
CA TYR A 120 -10.46 3.43 7.49
C TYR A 120 -11.56 4.29 6.87
N PRO A 121 -11.78 4.23 5.54
CA PRO A 121 -12.97 4.81 4.96
C PRO A 121 -14.23 4.11 5.49
N GLU A 122 -15.32 4.86 5.73
CA GLU A 122 -16.62 4.30 6.15
C GLU A 122 -17.15 3.26 5.14
N THR A 123 -16.83 3.47 3.86
CA THR A 123 -17.10 2.55 2.74
C THR A 123 -16.06 2.79 1.65
N THR A 124 -15.68 1.73 0.93
CA THR A 124 -14.88 1.86 -0.30
C THR A 124 -15.75 2.17 -1.52
N ASP A 125 -17.06 1.89 -1.43
CA ASP A 125 -18.08 2.20 -2.42
C ASP A 125 -18.67 3.58 -2.13
N THR A 126 -18.08 4.61 -2.72
CA THR A 126 -18.41 6.03 -2.47
C THR A 126 -18.65 6.76 -3.78
N ASP A 127 -19.46 7.82 -3.74
CA ASP A 127 -19.61 8.74 -4.87
C ASP A 127 -18.27 9.43 -5.17
N PHE A 128 -18.05 9.73 -6.45
CA PHE A 128 -16.83 10.41 -6.92
C PHE A 128 -15.54 9.67 -6.54
N ARG A 129 -15.58 8.35 -6.40
CA ARG A 129 -14.47 7.49 -5.92
C ARG A 129 -13.12 7.75 -6.58
N LEU A 130 -12.05 7.31 -5.92
CA LEU A 130 -10.70 7.31 -6.49
C LEU A 130 -10.61 6.36 -7.68
N LEU A 131 -9.97 6.82 -8.75
CA LEU A 131 -9.69 6.04 -9.94
C LEU A 131 -8.19 5.73 -9.99
N VAL A 132 -7.87 4.46 -10.22
CA VAL A 132 -6.49 3.95 -10.26
C VAL A 132 -6.22 3.29 -11.60
N GLY A 133 -5.19 3.77 -12.28
CA GLY A 133 -4.61 3.11 -13.44
C GLY A 133 -3.44 2.21 -13.04
N TYR A 134 -3.10 1.27 -13.91
CA TYR A 134 -1.99 0.34 -13.70
C TYR A 134 -1.10 0.34 -14.94
N GLY A 135 0.20 0.59 -14.76
CA GLY A 135 1.19 0.64 -15.84
C GLY A 135 1.80 -0.71 -16.19
N ALA A 136 1.83 -1.64 -15.24
CA ALA A 136 2.39 -2.99 -15.39
C ALA A 136 1.32 -4.06 -15.18
N ASN A 137 0.11 -3.83 -15.71
CA ASN A 137 -1.00 -4.76 -15.62
C ASN A 137 -0.98 -5.84 -16.72
N ALA A 138 -1.64 -6.96 -16.40
CA ALA A 138 -2.17 -7.89 -17.38
C ALA A 138 -3.53 -7.41 -17.94
N ASP A 139 -4.05 -8.15 -18.91
CA ASP A 139 -5.40 -7.92 -19.44
C ASP A 139 -6.45 -8.03 -18.33
N ARG A 140 -7.37 -7.07 -18.30
CA ARG A 140 -8.46 -7.00 -17.31
C ARG A 140 -9.65 -6.25 -17.86
N HIS A 141 -10.81 -6.47 -17.28
CA HIS A 141 -11.91 -5.52 -17.42
C HIS A 141 -11.83 -4.45 -16.32
N GLU A 142 -12.38 -3.28 -16.61
CA GLU A 142 -12.55 -2.18 -15.69
C GLU A 142 -14.01 -1.74 -15.72
N ASP A 143 -14.59 -1.47 -14.57
CA ASP A 143 -15.92 -0.85 -14.46
C ASP A 143 -15.90 0.37 -13.53
N TRP A 144 -14.73 0.72 -13.02
CA TRP A 144 -14.46 1.69 -11.97
C TRP A 144 -15.30 1.46 -10.73
N ARG A 145 -15.75 0.24 -10.40
CA ARG A 145 -16.52 -0.01 -9.17
C ARG A 145 -15.66 -0.72 -8.13
N THR A 146 -16.16 -0.75 -6.91
CA THR A 146 -15.51 -1.47 -5.81
C THR A 146 -15.63 -2.97 -6.03
N ASN A 147 -14.51 -3.67 -5.89
CA ASN A 147 -14.48 -5.13 -5.97
C ASN A 147 -15.10 -5.77 -4.72
N ALA A 148 -16.39 -6.09 -4.79
CA ALA A 148 -17.13 -6.69 -3.68
C ALA A 148 -16.56 -8.06 -3.23
N ARG A 149 -15.92 -8.81 -4.14
CA ARG A 149 -15.34 -10.13 -3.88
C ARG A 149 -13.88 -10.17 -4.30
N PRO A 150 -12.99 -10.80 -3.53
CA PRO A 150 -11.62 -11.03 -3.98
C PRO A 150 -11.61 -12.04 -5.13
N LEU A 151 -10.48 -12.12 -5.83
CA LEU A 151 -10.23 -13.22 -6.76
C LEU A 151 -10.12 -14.57 -6.03
N GLN A 152 -10.28 -15.65 -6.77
CA GLN A 152 -10.02 -17.00 -6.29
C GLN A 152 -8.52 -17.20 -6.05
N ASP A 153 -8.03 -16.80 -4.88
CA ASP A 153 -6.63 -16.94 -4.50
C ASP A 153 -6.39 -18.23 -3.68
N SER A 154 -5.66 -19.17 -4.28
CA SER A 154 -5.28 -20.44 -3.65
C SER A 154 -4.33 -20.30 -2.45
N GLN A 155 -3.68 -19.14 -2.32
CA GLN A 155 -2.78 -18.80 -1.21
C GLN A 155 -3.51 -18.17 -0.02
N GLN A 156 -4.82 -17.92 -0.11
CA GLN A 156 -5.60 -17.43 1.02
C GLN A 156 -5.59 -18.48 2.14
N PRO A 157 -5.18 -18.11 3.37
CA PRO A 157 -4.84 -19.06 4.43
C PRO A 157 -5.99 -19.93 4.97
N MET A 158 -7.22 -19.81 4.43
CA MET A 158 -8.42 -20.44 5.00
C MET A 158 -9.40 -21.07 3.99
N VAL A 159 -9.05 -21.25 2.70
CA VAL A 159 -10.04 -21.71 1.70
C VAL A 159 -9.67 -23.04 1.06
N LYS A 160 -9.71 -24.12 1.85
CA LYS A 160 -9.95 -25.48 1.31
C LYS A 160 -11.45 -25.84 1.31
N THR A 161 -12.33 -24.88 1.60
CA THR A 161 -13.78 -25.07 1.70
C THR A 161 -14.50 -23.93 0.97
N ALA A 162 -15.42 -24.26 0.06
CA ALA A 162 -15.99 -23.32 -0.90
C ALA A 162 -16.77 -22.17 -0.24
N PRO A 163 -16.40 -20.92 -0.58
CA PRO A 163 -17.30 -20.03 -1.34
C PRO A 163 -16.72 -19.61 -2.71
N LEU A 164 -15.65 -20.28 -3.18
CA LEU A 164 -14.86 -19.87 -4.34
C LEU A 164 -15.65 -19.79 -5.66
N SER A 165 -16.70 -20.59 -5.86
CA SER A 165 -17.44 -20.60 -7.14
C SER A 165 -18.12 -19.28 -7.48
N GLY A 166 -18.42 -18.43 -6.49
CA GLY A 166 -18.97 -17.10 -6.71
C GLY A 166 -17.92 -16.00 -6.87
N TYR A 167 -16.63 -16.32 -6.71
CA TYR A 167 -15.54 -15.34 -6.74
C TYR A 167 -14.98 -15.33 -8.17
N PRO A 168 -14.57 -14.17 -8.72
CA PRO A 168 -13.97 -14.13 -10.04
C PRO A 168 -12.68 -14.96 -10.07
N ALA A 169 -12.49 -15.74 -11.14
CA ALA A 169 -11.31 -16.59 -11.28
C ALA A 169 -10.03 -15.78 -11.57
N SER A 170 -10.16 -14.64 -12.24
CA SER A 170 -9.07 -13.75 -12.60
C SER A 170 -9.56 -12.30 -12.80
N ALA A 171 -8.64 -11.35 -12.95
CA ALA A 171 -8.97 -9.95 -13.25
C ALA A 171 -9.69 -9.79 -14.61
N LEU A 172 -9.52 -10.76 -15.52
CA LEU A 172 -10.24 -10.80 -16.80
C LEU A 172 -11.70 -11.22 -16.63
N ALA A 173 -11.97 -12.13 -15.67
CA ALA A 173 -13.31 -12.60 -15.35
C ALA A 173 -14.07 -11.63 -14.42
N ARG A 174 -13.35 -10.77 -13.69
CA ARG A 174 -13.91 -9.70 -12.87
C ARG A 174 -14.38 -8.54 -13.75
N ASP A 175 -15.42 -7.82 -13.34
CA ASP A 175 -15.91 -6.57 -13.95
C ASP A 175 -16.30 -6.65 -15.45
N ALA A 176 -16.48 -7.86 -16.00
CA ALA A 176 -16.74 -8.09 -17.42
C ALA A 176 -18.03 -7.41 -17.92
N ASP A 177 -19.00 -7.18 -17.04
CA ASP A 177 -20.27 -6.50 -17.34
C ASP A 177 -20.04 -5.06 -17.84
N GLY A 178 -18.98 -4.37 -17.40
CA GLY A 178 -18.65 -3.02 -17.84
C GLY A 178 -18.21 -2.93 -19.30
N ARG A 179 -17.77 -4.06 -19.90
CA ARG A 179 -17.31 -4.15 -21.29
C ARG A 179 -16.23 -3.11 -21.65
N PHE A 180 -15.43 -2.71 -20.66
CA PHE A 180 -14.24 -1.89 -20.85
C PHE A 180 -13.02 -2.77 -20.60
N MET A 181 -12.56 -3.42 -21.67
CA MET A 181 -11.30 -4.16 -21.68
C MET A 181 -10.12 -3.18 -21.65
N VAL A 182 -9.21 -3.40 -20.71
CA VAL A 182 -7.92 -2.74 -20.64
C VAL A 182 -6.86 -3.77 -20.99
N THR A 183 -6.27 -3.64 -22.18
CA THR A 183 -5.16 -4.49 -22.61
C THR A 183 -3.90 -4.14 -21.84
N GLY A 184 -3.35 -5.13 -21.14
CA GLY A 184 -2.12 -5.02 -20.37
C GLY A 184 -0.86 -5.04 -21.22
N GLN A 185 0.26 -4.64 -20.63
CA GLN A 185 1.59 -4.80 -21.25
C GLN A 185 2.26 -6.12 -20.84
N VAL A 186 1.64 -6.83 -19.89
CA VAL A 186 2.18 -8.04 -19.27
C VAL A 186 1.36 -9.24 -19.72
N PRO A 187 1.98 -10.33 -20.20
CA PRO A 187 1.26 -11.56 -20.52
C PRO A 187 0.78 -12.27 -19.25
N GLY A 188 -0.36 -12.96 -19.32
CA GLY A 188 -0.92 -13.72 -18.20
C GLY A 188 -2.13 -13.02 -17.57
N GLU A 189 -2.39 -13.32 -16.30
CA GLU A 189 -3.59 -12.86 -15.58
C GLU A 189 -3.26 -11.96 -14.37
N SER A 190 -1.99 -11.62 -14.18
CA SER A 190 -1.50 -10.84 -13.03
C SER A 190 -0.63 -9.67 -13.49
N ALA A 191 -0.74 -8.56 -12.79
CA ALA A 191 0.24 -7.48 -12.90
C ALA A 191 1.63 -7.95 -12.42
N VAL A 192 2.69 -7.16 -12.62
CA VAL A 192 4.06 -7.51 -12.18
C VAL A 192 4.70 -6.37 -11.41
N HIS A 193 5.84 -6.67 -10.77
CA HIS A 193 6.67 -5.69 -10.09
C HIS A 193 7.18 -4.62 -11.06
N THR A 194 7.39 -3.40 -10.56
CA THR A 194 8.07 -2.34 -11.30
C THR A 194 9.36 -1.88 -10.60
N ALA A 195 10.24 -1.25 -11.37
CA ALA A 195 11.53 -0.76 -10.90
C ALA A 195 11.47 0.65 -10.27
N THR A 196 10.28 1.07 -9.81
CA THR A 196 10.11 2.38 -9.18
C THR A 196 10.89 2.45 -7.87
N ASP A 197 11.63 3.55 -7.66
CA ASP A 197 12.27 3.81 -6.37
C ASP A 197 11.23 3.83 -5.25
N ILE A 198 11.52 3.10 -4.18
CA ILE A 198 10.58 2.94 -3.06
C ILE A 198 10.85 3.95 -1.93
N PRO A 199 9.82 4.42 -1.22
CA PRO A 199 10.01 5.23 -0.04
C PRO A 199 10.73 4.47 1.08
N LEU A 200 11.77 5.10 1.64
CA LEU A 200 12.46 4.63 2.84
C LEU A 200 12.30 5.67 3.94
N SER A 201 11.66 5.29 5.03
CA SER A 201 11.41 6.14 6.19
C SER A 201 12.04 5.54 7.44
N ALA A 202 12.56 6.39 8.32
CA ALA A 202 13.09 5.95 9.60
C ALA A 202 12.66 6.88 10.75
N PHE A 203 12.47 6.30 11.93
CA PHE A 203 12.07 7.00 13.16
C PHE A 203 12.91 6.51 14.33
N GLY A 204 13.25 7.42 15.25
CA GLY A 204 14.04 7.11 16.45
C GLY A 204 15.54 7.43 16.29
N PRO A 205 16.38 7.02 17.26
CA PRO A 205 17.82 7.26 17.21
C PRO A 205 18.44 6.65 15.95
N GLY A 206 19.20 7.45 15.20
CA GLY A 206 19.84 7.01 13.95
C GLY A 206 19.03 7.23 12.69
N ALA A 207 17.79 7.74 12.76
CA ALA A 207 16.97 7.96 11.56
C ALA A 207 17.66 8.83 10.48
N TRP A 208 18.55 9.75 10.88
CA TRP A 208 19.36 10.56 9.95
C TRP A 208 20.25 9.72 9.03
N SER A 209 20.59 8.48 9.41
CA SER A 209 21.36 7.59 8.55
C SER A 209 20.51 6.97 7.45
N PHE A 210 19.22 7.31 7.31
CA PHE A 210 18.34 6.76 6.26
C PHE A 210 17.80 7.86 5.33
N THR A 211 18.47 9.01 5.27
CA THR A 211 18.11 10.12 4.36
C THR A 211 18.90 10.04 3.05
N GLY A 212 18.27 10.45 1.93
CA GLY A 212 18.88 10.47 0.60
C GLY A 212 18.47 9.28 -0.25
N VAL A 213 19.17 9.06 -1.36
CA VAL A 213 19.01 7.88 -2.21
C VAL A 213 19.92 6.78 -1.69
N ILE A 214 19.36 5.61 -1.41
CA ILE A 214 20.04 4.51 -0.73
C ILE A 214 19.68 3.22 -1.47
N ASP A 215 20.70 2.43 -1.82
CA ASP A 215 20.50 1.09 -2.36
C ASP A 215 19.96 0.15 -1.27
N ASN A 216 19.11 -0.81 -1.62
CA ASN A 216 18.50 -1.70 -0.62
C ASN A 216 19.56 -2.53 0.15
N THR A 217 20.73 -2.81 -0.44
CA THR A 217 21.82 -3.52 0.23
C THR A 217 22.43 -2.67 1.35
N ASP A 218 22.49 -1.35 1.19
CA ASP A 218 22.98 -0.43 2.21
C ASP A 218 22.05 -0.35 3.42
N VAL A 219 20.74 -0.57 3.24
CA VAL A 219 19.78 -0.61 4.35
C VAL A 219 20.14 -1.71 5.34
N PHE A 220 20.54 -2.89 4.85
CA PHE A 220 21.01 -4.00 5.69
C PHE A 220 22.22 -3.59 6.53
N PHE A 221 23.25 -2.99 5.92
CA PHE A 221 24.47 -2.62 6.63
C PHE A 221 24.21 -1.53 7.67
N ARG A 222 23.35 -0.54 7.36
CA ARG A 222 22.96 0.52 8.29
C ARG A 222 22.16 -0.04 9.48
N LEU A 223 21.24 -0.98 9.22
CA LEU A 223 20.51 -1.68 10.27
C LEU A 223 21.44 -2.52 11.16
N ALA A 224 22.35 -3.29 10.57
CA ALA A 224 23.33 -4.09 11.30
C ALA A 224 24.25 -3.23 12.18
N GLN A 225 24.70 -2.07 11.66
CA GLN A 225 25.45 -1.10 12.45
C GLN A 225 24.62 -0.59 13.64
N ALA A 226 23.38 -0.16 13.41
CA ALA A 226 22.51 0.34 14.47
C ALA A 226 22.25 -0.72 15.56
N ALA A 227 22.05 -1.98 15.16
CA ALA A 227 21.76 -3.08 16.08
C ALA A 227 22.97 -3.52 16.91
N VAL A 228 24.19 -3.50 16.34
CA VAL A 228 25.39 -4.06 17.00
C VAL A 228 26.28 -2.99 17.65
N ARG A 229 26.43 -1.83 17.00
CA ARG A 229 27.35 -0.76 17.42
C ARG A 229 26.63 0.52 17.83
N GLY A 230 25.32 0.58 17.68
CA GLY A 230 24.56 1.81 17.83
C GLY A 230 24.78 2.78 16.67
N VAL A 231 24.22 3.98 16.82
CA VAL A 231 24.14 4.97 15.73
C VAL A 231 25.25 6.00 15.86
N VAL A 232 25.97 6.26 14.77
CA VAL A 232 27.03 7.28 14.71
C VAL A 232 26.42 8.57 14.14
N LEU A 233 26.61 9.68 14.85
CA LEU A 233 26.20 10.99 14.35
C LEU A 233 27.23 11.49 13.33
N PRO A 234 26.79 11.99 12.17
CA PRO A 234 27.67 12.70 11.24
C PRO A 234 28.36 13.87 11.94
N GLU A 235 29.57 14.17 11.51
CA GLU A 235 30.31 15.34 11.99
C GLU A 235 29.47 16.61 11.75
N GLY A 236 29.28 17.42 12.81
CA GLY A 236 28.41 18.60 12.78
C GLY A 236 26.96 18.40 13.23
N LEU A 237 26.47 17.16 13.35
CA LEU A 237 25.13 16.87 13.87
C LEU A 237 25.14 16.69 15.40
N ARG A 238 24.41 17.53 16.14
CA ARG A 238 24.31 17.44 17.62
C ARG A 238 23.02 16.73 18.04
N ARG A 239 23.10 15.90 19.10
CA ARG A 239 21.88 15.34 19.74
C ARG A 239 21.05 16.47 20.34
N ALA A 240 19.76 16.52 20.02
CA ALA A 240 18.83 17.40 20.71
C ALA A 240 18.85 17.10 22.21
N GLY A 241 19.10 18.12 23.05
CA GLY A 241 19.17 17.99 24.51
C GLY A 241 20.56 17.81 25.12
N ALA A 242 21.63 17.67 24.32
CA ALA A 242 23.00 17.74 24.85
C ALA A 242 23.35 19.20 25.17
N ARG A 243 23.16 19.62 26.43
CA ARG A 243 23.77 20.86 26.93
C ARG A 243 25.28 20.77 26.69
N ALA A 244 25.85 21.79 26.06
CA ALA A 244 27.30 21.93 25.97
C ALA A 244 27.87 21.82 27.39
N ALA A 245 28.78 20.88 27.60
CA ALA A 245 29.65 20.93 28.77
C ALA A 245 30.36 22.28 28.70
N LYS A 246 30.15 23.12 29.71
CA LYS A 246 30.89 24.39 29.82
C LYS A 246 32.38 24.05 29.98
N PRO A 247 33.26 24.91 29.43
CA PRO A 247 34.71 24.70 29.42
C PRO A 247 35.28 24.56 30.83
#